data_AF-A0A9C8NR87-F1
#
_entry.id   AF-A0A9C8NR87-F1
#
_cell.length_a   1.000
_cell.length_b   1.000
_cell.length_c   1.000
_cell.angle_alpha   90.00
_cell.angle_beta   90.00
_cell.angle_gamma   90.00
#
_symmetry.space_group_name_H-M   'P 1'
#
loop_
_entity.id
_entity.type
_entity.pdbx_description
1 polymer ?
#
loop_
_entity_poly.entity_id
_entity_poly.type
_entity_poly.pdbx_seq_one_letter_code
_entity_poly.pdbx_strand_id
1 'polypeptide(L)'
;MGVIGGRERIMRLFHDPDPARKTLIAGTYNAHPFTSAAAIATIERLRDHGDEIYARLDRLTARLVAGLTEIFSDRGIASTTPRNGSAYCTYFCDHAPVDWHDIAANHDFELDRRYRRALIERGIYQFPQPCKQGSVSAAHSDQDIDRTLEIAARVVGEL
;
A
#
# COMPACT_ATOMS: atom_id res chain seq x y z
N MET A 1 8.69 -12.36 2.69
CA MET A 1 9.52 -12.71 3.86
C MET A 1 8.97 -11.95 5.06
N GLY A 2 8.79 -12.62 6.20
CA GLY A 2 8.51 -11.96 7.47
C GLY A 2 9.75 -12.03 8.36
N VAL A 3 10.02 -10.98 9.13
CA VAL A 3 11.11 -10.94 10.10
C VAL A 3 10.56 -10.44 11.43
N ILE A 4 10.92 -11.14 12.50
CA ILE A 4 10.68 -10.67 13.87
C ILE A 4 12.01 -10.20 14.41
N GLY A 5 12.08 -8.93 14.79
CA GLY A 5 13.24 -8.31 15.38
C GLY A 5 12.82 -7.40 16.54
N GLY A 6 13.77 -7.06 17.41
CA GLY A 6 13.47 -6.20 18.55
C GLY A 6 14.60 -6.18 19.56
N ARG A 7 14.27 -5.85 20.81
CA ARG A 7 15.24 -5.80 21.92
C ARG A 7 15.89 -7.17 22.10
N GLU A 8 17.21 -7.17 22.21
CA GLU A 8 18.01 -8.39 22.37
C GLU A 8 17.50 -9.28 23.50
N ARG A 9 17.17 -8.70 24.67
CA ARG A 9 16.64 -9.44 25.83
C ARG A 9 15.37 -10.26 25.51
N ILE A 10 14.59 -9.84 24.51
CA ILE A 10 13.40 -10.56 24.06
C ILE A 10 13.78 -11.59 23.00
N MET A 11 14.60 -11.22 22.01
CA MET A 11 15.02 -12.13 20.95
C MET A 11 15.83 -13.32 21.47
N ARG A 12 16.57 -13.14 22.57
CA ARG A 12 17.28 -14.23 23.28
C ARG A 12 16.35 -15.35 23.74
N LEU A 13 15.05 -15.09 23.95
CA LEU A 13 14.08 -16.12 24.34
C LEU A 13 13.92 -17.21 23.27
N PHE A 14 14.13 -16.91 21.98
CA PHE A 14 14.09 -17.91 20.92
C PHE A 14 15.30 -18.85 20.93
N HIS A 15 16.37 -18.46 21.63
CA HIS A 15 17.64 -19.19 21.68
C HIS A 15 18.10 -19.43 23.12
N ASP A 16 17.17 -19.39 24.09
CA ASP A 16 17.48 -19.59 25.51
C ASP A 16 18.06 -21.00 25.72
N PRO A 17 19.19 -21.14 26.45
CA PRO A 17 19.80 -22.44 26.72
C PRO A 17 18.92 -23.32 27.63
N ASP A 18 18.05 -22.71 28.44
CA ASP A 18 17.10 -23.42 29.28
C ASP A 18 15.82 -23.73 28.48
N PRO A 19 15.53 -25.01 28.18
CA PRO A 19 14.35 -25.40 27.40
C PRO A 19 13.03 -24.94 28.02
N ALA A 20 12.96 -24.76 29.35
CA ALA A 20 11.76 -24.29 30.02
C ALA A 20 11.44 -22.81 29.73
N ARG A 21 12.46 -22.02 29.34
CA ARG A 21 12.33 -20.60 29.00
C ARG A 21 12.38 -20.34 27.49
N LYS A 22 12.82 -21.33 26.71
CA LYS A 22 12.95 -21.23 25.26
C LYS A 22 11.59 -21.15 24.58
N THR A 23 11.35 -20.05 23.86
CA THR A 23 10.16 -19.89 23.01
C THR A 23 10.41 -20.56 21.66
N LEU A 24 9.53 -21.48 21.27
CA LEU A 24 9.64 -22.15 19.97
C LEU A 24 9.14 -21.24 18.84
N ILE A 25 9.99 -21.00 17.85
CA ILE A 25 9.62 -20.48 16.54
C ILE A 25 10.02 -21.51 15.48
N ALA A 26 9.03 -22.14 14.86
CA ALA A 26 9.23 -23.17 13.85
C ALA A 26 8.52 -22.79 12.54
N GLY A 27 8.99 -23.35 11.43
CA GLY A 27 8.38 -23.15 10.12
C GLY A 27 9.26 -23.75 9.04
N THR A 28 8.70 -24.64 8.22
CA THR A 28 9.43 -25.39 7.18
C THR A 28 10.20 -24.49 6.22
N TYR A 29 9.67 -23.30 5.94
CA TYR A 29 10.26 -22.33 5.02
C TYR A 29 10.97 -21.16 5.71
N ASN A 30 11.15 -21.22 7.03
CA ASN A 30 11.95 -20.22 7.73
C ASN A 30 13.38 -20.25 7.19
N ALA A 31 13.90 -19.07 6.84
CA ALA A 31 15.23 -18.92 6.22
C ALA A 31 15.44 -19.75 4.94
N HIS A 32 14.38 -20.00 4.16
CA HIS A 32 14.50 -20.70 2.88
C HIS A 32 15.50 -19.95 1.96
N PRO A 33 16.54 -20.61 1.41
CA PRO A 33 17.67 -19.95 0.74
C PRO A 33 17.25 -19.00 -0.39
N PHE A 34 16.26 -19.39 -1.18
CA PHE A 34 15.74 -18.55 -2.27
C PHE A 34 15.15 -17.23 -1.77
N THR A 35 14.32 -17.28 -0.73
CA THR A 35 13.69 -16.07 -0.16
C THR A 35 14.71 -15.20 0.53
N SER A 36 15.68 -15.80 1.23
CA SER A 36 16.78 -15.10 1.88
C SER A 36 17.68 -14.38 0.89
N ALA A 37 18.07 -15.04 -0.21
CA ALA A 37 18.89 -14.43 -1.25
C ALA A 37 18.18 -13.24 -1.92
N ALA A 38 16.91 -13.39 -2.30
CA ALA A 38 16.12 -12.31 -2.88
C ALA A 38 15.95 -11.13 -1.92
N ALA A 39 15.75 -11.41 -0.62
CA ALA A 39 15.63 -10.37 0.39
C ALA A 39 16.93 -9.60 0.62
N ILE A 40 18.07 -10.30 0.70
CA ILE A 40 19.39 -9.66 0.83
C ILE A 40 19.63 -8.73 -0.35
N ALA A 41 19.48 -9.22 -1.59
CA ALA A 41 19.67 -8.39 -2.79
C ALA A 41 18.73 -7.17 -2.81
N THR A 42 17.48 -7.34 -2.37
CA THR A 42 16.52 -6.22 -2.26
C THR A 42 16.98 -5.18 -1.24
N ILE A 43 17.38 -5.62 -0.04
CA ILE A 43 17.82 -4.73 1.04
C ILE A 43 19.11 -4.02 0.66
N GLU A 44 20.07 -4.70 0.04
CA GLU A 44 21.31 -4.08 -0.45
C GLU A 44 21.01 -3.00 -1.48
N ARG A 45 20.14 -3.28 -2.45
CA ARG A 45 19.72 -2.29 -3.45
C ARG A 45 19.03 -1.08 -2.83
N LEU A 46 18.20 -1.28 -1.81
CA LEU A 46 17.52 -0.21 -1.07
C LEU A 46 18.47 0.55 -0.15
N ARG A 47 19.48 -0.09 0.41
CA ARG A 47 20.50 0.57 1.23
C ARG A 47 21.36 1.50 0.38
N ASP A 48 21.76 1.03 -0.79
CA ASP A 48 22.74 1.74 -1.63
C ASP A 48 22.09 2.85 -2.48
N HIS A 49 20.78 2.76 -2.73
CA HIS A 49 20.05 3.71 -3.59
C HIS A 49 18.69 4.15 -3.02
N GLY A 50 18.48 3.97 -1.72
CA GLY A 50 17.19 4.21 -1.07
C GLY A 50 16.69 5.62 -1.28
N ASP A 51 17.56 6.62 -1.11
CA ASP A 51 17.18 8.03 -1.21
C ASP A 51 16.56 8.37 -2.58
N GLU A 52 17.16 7.89 -3.67
CA GLU A 52 16.63 8.08 -5.03
C GLU A 52 15.31 7.34 -5.23
N ILE A 53 15.24 6.07 -4.80
CA ILE A 53 14.07 5.23 -4.95
C ILE A 53 12.88 5.81 -4.18
N TYR A 54 13.08 6.16 -2.90
CA TYR A 54 12.03 6.68 -2.04
C TYR A 54 11.58 8.08 -2.46
N ALA A 55 12.49 8.96 -2.88
CA ALA A 55 12.13 10.27 -3.42
C ALA A 55 11.28 10.15 -4.69
N ARG A 56 11.64 9.24 -5.61
CA ARG A 56 10.86 8.98 -6.81
C ARG A 56 9.48 8.40 -6.51
N LEU A 57 9.40 7.45 -5.56
CA LEU A 57 8.13 6.88 -5.12
C LEU A 57 7.21 7.93 -4.49
N ASP A 58 7.75 8.79 -3.62
CA ASP A 58 6.98 9.87 -2.99
C ASP A 58 6.44 10.85 -4.05
N ARG A 59 7.28 11.24 -5.02
CA ARG A 59 6.88 12.11 -6.13
C ARG A 59 5.74 11.50 -6.96
N LEU A 60 5.87 10.24 -7.37
CA LEU A 60 4.86 9.57 -8.20
C LEU A 60 3.54 9.40 -7.43
N THR A 61 3.59 8.96 -6.17
CA THR A 61 2.38 8.83 -5.35
C THR A 61 1.75 10.17 -5.06
N ALA A 62 2.52 11.24 -4.80
CA ALA A 62 1.98 12.58 -4.62
C ALA A 62 1.22 13.07 -5.86
N ARG A 63 1.78 12.87 -7.07
CA ARG A 63 1.10 13.20 -8.33
C ARG A 63 -0.19 12.41 -8.50
N LEU A 64 -0.15 11.10 -8.25
CA LEU A 64 -1.34 10.24 -8.35
C LEU A 64 -2.45 10.71 -7.40
N VAL A 65 -2.10 10.96 -6.13
CA VAL A 65 -3.07 11.37 -5.10
C VAL A 65 -3.67 12.74 -5.39
N ALA A 66 -2.85 13.70 -5.84
CA ALA A 66 -3.34 15.01 -6.25
C ALA A 66 -4.33 14.90 -7.41
N GLY A 67 -3.97 14.18 -8.47
CA GLY A 67 -4.86 13.99 -9.62
C GLY A 67 -6.14 13.25 -9.28
N LEU A 68 -6.09 12.21 -8.43
CA LEU A 68 -7.30 11.54 -7.96
C LEU A 68 -8.22 12.48 -7.18
N THR A 69 -7.62 13.31 -6.31
CA THR A 69 -8.37 14.29 -5.51
C THR A 69 -9.08 15.30 -6.41
N GLU A 70 -8.40 15.83 -7.42
CA GLU A 70 -8.98 16.73 -8.43
C GLU A 70 -10.13 16.06 -9.19
N ILE A 71 -9.93 14.83 -9.68
CA ILE A 71 -10.95 14.06 -10.40
C ILE A 71 -12.24 13.90 -9.59
N PHE A 72 -12.12 13.55 -8.30
CA PHE A 72 -13.28 13.40 -7.44
C PHE A 72 -13.92 14.74 -7.10
N SER A 73 -13.13 15.79 -6.82
CA SER A 73 -13.65 17.12 -6.50
C SER A 73 -14.42 17.74 -7.66
N ASP A 74 -13.92 17.59 -8.90
CA ASP A 74 -14.56 18.11 -10.11
C ASP A 74 -15.94 17.50 -10.37
N ARG A 75 -16.20 16.33 -9.78
CA ARG A 75 -17.49 15.62 -9.84
C ARG A 75 -18.31 15.74 -8.57
N GLY A 76 -17.87 16.54 -7.61
CA GLY A 76 -18.56 16.74 -6.33
C GLY A 76 -18.61 15.48 -5.46
N ILE A 77 -17.71 14.52 -5.69
CA ILE A 77 -17.64 13.28 -4.92
C ILE A 77 -16.82 13.54 -3.66
N ALA A 78 -17.48 13.45 -2.50
CA ALA A 78 -16.82 13.53 -1.21
C ALA A 78 -15.82 12.37 -1.07
N SER A 79 -14.53 12.70 -1.01
CA SER A 79 -13.47 11.73 -0.85
C SER A 79 -12.24 12.31 -0.18
N THR A 80 -11.45 11.44 0.44
CA THR A 80 -10.10 11.75 0.91
C THR A 80 -9.15 10.67 0.45
N THR A 81 -7.93 11.05 0.08
CA THR A 81 -6.91 10.08 -0.35
C THR A 81 -5.62 10.28 0.45
N PRO A 82 -5.58 9.88 1.74
CA PRO A 82 -4.34 9.93 2.53
C PRO A 82 -3.25 9.07 1.90
N ARG A 83 -2.00 9.51 2.11
CA ARG A 83 -0.79 8.84 1.61
C ARG A 83 0.32 8.79 2.67
N ASN A 84 1.19 7.80 2.54
CA ASN A 84 2.44 7.70 3.29
C ASN A 84 3.51 7.09 2.38
N GLY A 85 4.47 7.92 1.93
CA GLY A 85 5.45 7.54 0.92
C GLY A 85 4.75 6.99 -0.33
N SER A 86 5.01 5.73 -0.68
CA SER A 86 4.43 5.10 -1.86
C SER A 86 3.00 4.57 -1.69
N ALA A 87 2.51 4.48 -0.45
CA ALA A 87 1.21 3.94 -0.10
C ALA A 87 0.14 5.03 -0.10
N TYR A 88 -1.06 4.69 -0.57
CA TYR A 88 -2.23 5.55 -0.51
C TYR A 88 -3.52 4.73 -0.35
N CYS A 89 -4.58 5.35 0.14
CA CYS A 89 -5.92 4.75 0.12
C CYS A 89 -6.94 5.84 -0.13
N THR A 90 -7.89 5.60 -1.03
CA THR A 90 -9.03 6.50 -1.25
C THR A 90 -10.19 6.05 -0.37
N TYR A 91 -10.74 6.99 0.40
CA TYR A 91 -11.95 6.85 1.18
C TYR A 91 -13.02 7.77 0.60
N PHE A 92 -14.24 7.28 0.44
CA PHE A 92 -15.39 8.02 -0.08
C PHE A 92 -16.21 8.55 1.10
N CYS A 93 -15.65 9.57 1.76
CA CYS A 93 -16.20 10.31 2.87
C CYS A 93 -15.65 11.75 2.85
N ASP A 94 -16.28 12.67 3.58
CA ASP A 94 -15.96 14.11 3.57
C ASP A 94 -14.80 14.53 4.49
N HIS A 95 -14.21 13.59 5.22
CA HIS A 95 -13.09 13.82 6.12
C HIS A 95 -12.11 12.64 6.13
N ALA A 96 -10.88 12.90 6.59
CA ALA A 96 -9.86 11.86 6.70
C ALA A 96 -10.22 10.92 7.88
N PRO A 97 -10.40 9.61 7.65
CA PRO A 97 -10.82 8.73 8.73
C PRO A 97 -9.76 8.57 9.80
N VAL A 98 -10.16 8.55 11.08
CA VAL A 98 -9.24 8.40 12.21
C VAL A 98 -9.06 6.96 12.69
N ASP A 99 -10.07 6.12 12.47
CA ASP A 99 -10.03 4.70 12.81
C ASP A 99 -10.98 3.86 11.95
N TRP A 100 -11.11 2.57 12.27
CA TRP A 100 -12.00 1.67 11.55
C TRP A 100 -13.50 1.94 11.78
N HIS A 101 -13.89 2.39 12.97
CA HIS A 101 -15.30 2.70 13.25
C HIS A 101 -15.76 3.89 12.42
N ASP A 102 -14.88 4.87 12.26
CA ASP A 102 -15.10 6.04 11.43
C ASP A 102 -15.30 5.67 9.96
N ILE A 103 -14.41 4.84 9.42
CA ILE A 103 -14.56 4.26 8.06
C ILE A 103 -15.89 3.51 7.95
N ALA A 104 -16.21 2.64 8.90
CA ALA A 104 -17.41 1.83 8.87
C ALA A 104 -18.71 2.67 8.89
N ALA A 105 -18.68 3.83 9.54
CA ALA A 105 -19.82 4.74 9.65
C ALA A 105 -19.95 5.68 8.44
N ASN A 106 -18.85 6.14 7.86
CA ASN A 106 -18.85 7.29 6.95
C ASN A 106 -18.40 6.97 5.51
N HIS A 107 -17.73 5.84 5.25
CA HIS A 107 -17.24 5.48 3.92
C HIS A 107 -18.35 4.87 3.04
N ASP A 108 -18.49 5.35 1.80
CA ASP A 108 -19.35 4.71 0.81
C ASP A 108 -18.71 3.44 0.23
N PHE A 109 -18.99 2.31 0.87
CA PHE A 109 -18.50 0.99 0.45
C PHE A 109 -19.02 0.52 -0.92
N GLU A 110 -20.20 0.99 -1.35
CA GLU A 110 -20.77 0.58 -2.63
C GLU A 110 -20.11 1.35 -3.78
N LEU A 111 -19.95 2.67 -3.62
CA LEU A 111 -19.21 3.51 -4.56
C LEU A 111 -17.78 3.02 -4.73
N ASP A 112 -17.09 2.71 -3.62
CA ASP A 112 -15.72 2.18 -3.66
C ASP A 112 -15.63 0.88 -4.47
N ARG A 113 -16.56 -0.05 -4.22
CA ARG A 113 -16.59 -1.32 -4.95
C ARG A 113 -16.85 -1.13 -6.44
N ARG A 114 -17.80 -0.25 -6.80
CA ARG A 114 -18.11 0.10 -8.20
C ARG A 114 -16.90 0.73 -8.89
N TYR A 115 -16.27 1.71 -8.24
CA TYR A 115 -15.08 2.40 -8.74
C TYR A 115 -13.92 1.44 -9.01
N ARG A 116 -13.56 0.60 -8.03
CA ARG A 116 -12.47 -0.39 -8.18
C ARG A 116 -12.75 -1.39 -9.28
N ARG A 117 -13.98 -1.92 -9.37
CA ARG A 117 -14.36 -2.84 -10.45
C ARG A 117 -14.22 -2.18 -11.82
N ALA A 118 -14.72 -0.95 -11.97
CA ALA A 118 -14.66 -0.22 -13.23
C ALA A 118 -13.23 0.14 -13.65
N LEU A 119 -12.31 0.38 -12.71
CA LEU A 119 -10.88 0.52 -12.97
C LEU A 119 -10.27 -0.79 -13.50
N ILE A 120 -10.56 -1.92 -12.83
CA ILE A 120 -10.04 -3.25 -13.22
C ILE A 120 -10.51 -3.61 -14.63
N GLU A 121 -11.78 -3.38 -14.95
CA GLU A 121 -12.36 -3.60 -16.28
C GLU A 121 -11.66 -2.79 -17.39
N ARG A 122 -10.97 -1.69 -17.03
CA ARG A 122 -10.22 -0.82 -17.94
C ARG A 122 -8.70 -1.02 -17.86
N GLY A 123 -8.26 -2.08 -17.19
CA GLY A 123 -6.85 -2.47 -17.12
C GLY A 123 -6.06 -1.79 -16.00
N ILE A 124 -6.70 -1.04 -15.11
CA ILE A 124 -6.06 -0.50 -13.90
C ILE A 124 -6.40 -1.41 -12.73
N TYR A 125 -5.46 -2.30 -12.39
CA TYR A 125 -5.68 -3.21 -11.27
C TYR A 125 -5.60 -2.47 -9.94
N GLN A 126 -6.73 -2.44 -9.24
CA GLN A 126 -6.77 -2.24 -7.80
C GLN A 126 -7.34 -3.50 -7.15
N PHE A 127 -6.92 -3.78 -5.92
CA PHE A 127 -7.46 -4.91 -5.20
C PHE A 127 -8.98 -4.71 -5.03
N PRO A 128 -9.85 -5.67 -5.40
CA PRO A 128 -11.31 -5.51 -5.46
C PRO A 128 -11.97 -5.58 -4.07
N GLN A 129 -11.39 -4.89 -3.09
CA GLN A 129 -11.88 -4.80 -1.72
C GLN A 129 -11.91 -3.32 -1.31
N PRO A 130 -13.05 -2.82 -0.81
CA PRO A 130 -13.12 -1.46 -0.29
C PRO A 130 -12.07 -1.18 0.79
N CYS A 131 -11.66 0.08 0.90
CA CYS A 131 -10.65 0.55 1.86
C CYS A 131 -9.28 -0.13 1.70
N LYS A 132 -9.05 -0.86 0.61
CA LYS A 132 -7.77 -1.51 0.39
C LYS A 132 -6.76 -0.51 -0.16
N GLN A 133 -5.66 -0.37 0.58
CA GLN A 133 -4.50 0.45 0.21
C GLN A 133 -3.97 0.07 -1.18
N GLY A 134 -3.72 1.09 -2.01
CA GLY A 134 -2.90 1.02 -3.22
C GLY A 134 -1.44 1.37 -2.93
N SER A 135 -0.51 0.94 -3.78
CA SER A 135 0.91 1.28 -3.61
C SER A 135 1.58 1.47 -4.96
N VAL A 136 2.32 2.56 -5.09
CA VAL A 136 3.23 2.76 -6.24
C VAL A 136 4.50 1.96 -5.97
N SER A 137 4.99 1.28 -7.00
CA SER A 137 6.22 0.49 -6.94
C SER A 137 7.32 1.16 -7.77
N ALA A 138 8.57 0.75 -7.54
CA ALA A 138 9.71 1.28 -8.29
C ALA A 138 9.62 1.01 -9.81
N ALA A 139 8.82 0.03 -10.23
CA ALA A 139 8.60 -0.27 -11.65
C ALA A 139 7.67 0.75 -12.34
N HIS A 140 6.81 1.44 -11.60
CA HIS A 140 5.89 2.41 -12.20
C HIS A 140 6.66 3.63 -12.71
N SER A 141 6.21 4.15 -13.83
CA SER A 141 6.70 5.34 -14.52
C SER A 141 5.71 6.50 -14.39
N ASP A 142 6.10 7.70 -14.83
CA ASP A 142 5.18 8.82 -14.93
C ASP A 142 4.01 8.52 -15.90
N GLN A 143 4.25 7.74 -16.96
CA GLN A 143 3.21 7.30 -17.91
C GLN A 143 2.18 6.39 -17.26
N ASP A 144 2.59 5.51 -16.33
CA ASP A 144 1.66 4.66 -15.58
C ASP A 144 0.73 5.49 -14.69
N ILE A 145 1.27 6.56 -14.08
CA ILE A 145 0.48 7.51 -13.30
C ILE A 145 -0.50 8.26 -14.20
N ASP A 146 -0.02 8.80 -15.31
CA ASP A 146 -0.86 9.55 -16.26
C ASP A 146 -1.99 8.67 -16.80
N ARG A 147 -1.68 7.43 -17.18
CA ARG A 147 -2.66 6.44 -17.65
C ARG A 147 -3.68 6.09 -16.57
N THR A 148 -3.22 5.93 -15.33
CA THR A 148 -4.11 5.65 -14.20
C THR A 148 -5.09 6.81 -13.97
N LEU A 149 -4.61 8.06 -14.00
CA LEU A 149 -5.43 9.25 -13.84
C LEU A 149 -6.43 9.43 -15.00
N GLU A 150 -5.98 9.22 -16.23
CA GLU A 150 -6.85 9.27 -17.42
C GLU A 150 -8.02 8.27 -17.31
N ILE A 151 -7.73 7.02 -16.93
CA ILE A 151 -8.75 5.99 -16.75
C ILE A 151 -9.64 6.29 -15.54
N ALA A 152 -9.06 6.75 -14.42
CA ALA A 152 -9.84 7.15 -13.26
C ALA A 152 -10.83 8.27 -13.60
N ALA A 153 -10.42 9.30 -14.35
CA ALA A 153 -11.30 10.39 -14.78
C ALA A 153 -12.47 9.88 -15.62
N ARG A 154 -12.23 8.93 -16.52
CA ARG A 154 -13.30 8.29 -17.32
C ARG A 154 -14.26 7.50 -16.46
N VAL A 155 -13.74 6.65 -15.58
CA VAL A 155 -14.56 5.84 -14.66
C VAL A 155 -15.43 6.73 -13.80
N VAL A 156 -14.84 7.72 -13.15
CA VAL A 156 -15.57 8.66 -12.28
C VAL A 156 -16.59 9.45 -13.10
N GLY A 157 -16.32 9.71 -14.37
CA GLY A 157 -17.27 10.38 -15.25
C GLY A 157 -18.54 9.60 -15.57
N GLU A 158 -18.53 8.29 -15.36
CA GLU A 158 -19.64 7.36 -15.62
C GLU A 158 -20.34 6.86 -14.34
N LEU A 159 -19.78 7.16 -13.15
CA LEU A 159 -20.29 6.69 -11.86
C LEU A 159 -21.50 7.48 -11.37
#